data_AF-A0A7X7SPW9-F1
#
_entry.id   AF-A0A7X7SPW9-F1
#
_cell.length_a   1.000
_cell.length_b   1.000
_cell.length_c   1.000
_cell.angle_alpha   90.00
_cell.angle_beta   90.00
_cell.angle_gamma   90.00
#
_symmetry.space_group_name_H-M   'P 1'
#
loop_
_entity.id
_entity.type
_entity.pdbx_description
1 polymer ?
#
loop_
_entity_poly.entity_id
_entity_poly.type
_entity_poly.pdbx_seq_one_letter_code
_entity_poly.pdbx_strand_id
1 'polypeptide(L)'
;MTVAAALLLAAVAARAADPQAGKAIAQAKCAQCHDAEDWEGEDAALLEGIMRDIVAGKVRHRTPMKLTPTEIANIAAYWGAASAPKRR
;
A
#
# COMPACT_ATOMS: atom_id res chain seq x y z
N MET A 1 38.03 10.76 29.76
CA MET A 1 36.71 10.11 29.61
C MET A 1 36.15 10.52 28.25
N THR A 2 36.33 9.71 27.22
CA THR A 2 35.80 9.97 25.87
C THR A 2 34.60 9.07 25.66
N VAL A 3 33.40 9.67 25.69
CA VAL A 3 32.14 8.97 25.40
C VAL A 3 31.99 8.96 23.88
N ALA A 4 32.32 7.83 23.25
CA ALA A 4 31.98 7.58 21.85
C ALA A 4 30.53 7.06 21.79
N ALA A 5 29.59 7.96 21.52
CA ALA A 5 28.20 7.60 21.24
C ALA A 5 28.12 7.01 19.82
N ALA A 6 28.13 5.68 19.74
CA ALA A 6 27.84 4.96 18.50
C ALA A 6 26.33 5.09 18.20
N LEU A 7 25.98 6.05 17.35
CA LEU A 7 24.67 6.13 16.69
C LEU A 7 24.55 4.92 15.75
N LEU A 8 24.03 3.81 16.27
CA LEU A 8 23.50 2.72 15.47
C LEU A 8 22.25 3.26 14.75
N LEU A 9 22.44 3.80 13.55
CA LEU A 9 21.36 3.98 12.59
C LEU A 9 20.80 2.57 12.31
N ALA A 10 19.70 2.22 12.97
CA ALA A 10 18.85 1.13 12.55
C ALA A 10 18.31 1.51 11.17
N ALA A 11 19.02 1.10 10.12
CA ALA A 11 18.51 1.13 8.77
C ALA A 11 17.30 0.20 8.73
N VAL A 12 16.12 0.75 8.96
CA VAL A 12 14.87 0.09 8.65
C VAL A 12 14.91 -0.09 7.14
N ALA A 13 15.22 -1.31 6.69
CA ALA A 13 15.19 -1.66 5.28
C ALA A 13 13.76 -1.43 4.79
N ALA A 14 13.51 -0.26 4.20
CA ALA A 14 12.28 0.03 3.50
C ALA A 14 12.18 -1.00 2.38
N ARG A 15 11.30 -1.99 2.55
CA ARG A 15 10.99 -2.93 1.48
C ARG A 15 10.23 -2.14 0.43
N ALA A 16 10.79 -2.05 -0.76
CA ALA A 16 10.10 -1.48 -1.90
C ALA A 16 8.81 -2.28 -2.15
N ALA A 17 7.72 -1.58 -2.43
CA ALA A 17 6.46 -2.21 -2.79
C ALA A 17 6.58 -2.94 -4.14
N ASP A 18 5.87 -4.06 -4.27
CA ASP A 18 5.80 -4.89 -5.47
C ASP A 18 4.40 -4.76 -6.11
N PRO A 19 4.27 -3.99 -7.21
CA PRO A 19 2.97 -3.79 -7.85
C PRO A 19 2.43 -5.04 -8.56
N GLN A 20 3.27 -6.01 -8.94
CA GLN A 20 2.81 -7.28 -9.49
C GLN A 20 2.18 -8.15 -8.40
N ALA A 21 2.83 -8.23 -7.23
CA ALA A 21 2.23 -8.85 -6.06
C ALA A 21 0.94 -8.14 -5.64
N GLY A 22 0.94 -6.79 -5.69
CA GLY A 22 -0.24 -5.95 -5.44
C GLY A 22 -1.41 -6.29 -6.34
N LYS A 23 -1.18 -6.43 -7.65
CA LYS A 23 -2.18 -6.85 -8.63
C LYS A 23 -2.81 -8.19 -8.26
N ALA A 24 -2.00 -9.20 -7.92
CA ALA A 24 -2.51 -10.52 -7.57
C ALA A 24 -3.41 -10.47 -6.32
N ILE A 25 -3.03 -9.69 -5.30
CA ILE A 25 -3.82 -9.53 -4.09
C ILE A 25 -5.11 -8.75 -4.38
N ALA A 26 -5.04 -7.67 -5.15
CA ALA A 26 -6.21 -6.88 -5.54
C ALA A 26 -7.21 -7.72 -6.32
N GLN A 27 -6.75 -8.54 -7.27
CA GLN A 27 -7.60 -9.47 -8.01
C GLN A 27 -8.25 -10.52 -7.09
N ALA A 28 -7.53 -11.03 -6.11
CA ALA A 28 -8.05 -12.06 -5.20
C ALA A 28 -9.03 -11.52 -4.15
N LYS A 29 -8.85 -10.28 -3.68
CA LYS A 29 -9.57 -9.74 -2.51
C LYS A 29 -10.49 -8.57 -2.81
N CYS A 30 -10.21 -7.79 -3.86
CA CYS A 30 -10.88 -6.52 -4.14
C CYS A 30 -11.75 -6.57 -5.39
N ALA A 31 -11.38 -7.36 -6.42
CA ALA A 31 -12.02 -7.39 -7.73
C ALA A 31 -13.50 -7.85 -7.76
N GLN A 32 -14.03 -8.35 -6.65
CA GLN A 32 -15.48 -8.57 -6.53
C GLN A 32 -16.29 -7.26 -6.43
N CYS A 33 -15.63 -6.14 -6.12
CA CYS A 33 -16.28 -4.83 -5.90
C CYS A 33 -15.50 -3.66 -6.51
N HIS A 34 -14.19 -3.79 -6.68
CA HIS A 34 -13.32 -2.72 -7.16
C HIS A 34 -12.37 -3.17 -8.25
N ASP A 35 -12.32 -2.41 -9.34
CA ASP A 35 -11.35 -2.60 -10.40
C ASP A 35 -10.21 -1.56 -10.29
N ALA A 36 -9.18 -1.67 -11.13
CA ALA A 36 -8.04 -0.74 -11.06
C ALA A 36 -8.43 0.68 -11.50
N GLU A 37 -9.39 0.77 -12.41
CA GLU A 37 -9.95 2.00 -12.99
C GLU A 37 -10.68 2.85 -11.96
N ASP A 38 -11.21 2.25 -10.88
CA ASP A 38 -11.86 2.97 -9.77
C ASP A 38 -10.92 3.96 -9.06
N TRP A 39 -9.60 3.75 -9.23
CA TRP A 39 -8.56 4.49 -8.54
C TRP A 39 -7.75 5.38 -9.49
N GLU A 40 -8.17 5.53 -10.76
CA GLU A 40 -7.45 6.33 -11.74
C GLU A 40 -7.24 7.77 -11.25
N GLY A 41 -5.99 8.22 -11.24
CA GLY A 41 -5.59 9.54 -10.76
C GLY A 41 -5.32 9.63 -9.25
N GLU A 42 -5.62 8.57 -8.48
CA GLU A 42 -5.34 8.54 -7.04
C GLU A 42 -3.86 8.27 -6.74
N ASP A 43 -3.38 8.89 -5.66
CA ASP A 43 -2.01 8.71 -5.18
C ASP A 43 -1.84 7.42 -4.37
N ALA A 44 -0.72 6.72 -4.58
CA ALA A 44 -0.44 5.46 -3.89
C ALA A 44 -0.40 5.64 -2.35
N ALA A 45 0.17 6.73 -1.82
CA ALA A 45 0.25 6.93 -0.38
C ALA A 45 -1.13 7.23 0.23
N LEU A 46 -2.01 7.93 -0.50
CA LEU A 46 -3.41 8.11 -0.13
C LEU A 46 -4.14 6.76 -0.03
N LEU A 47 -4.05 5.91 -1.06
CA LEU A 47 -4.66 4.59 -1.09
C LEU A 47 -4.13 3.69 0.04
N GLU A 48 -2.83 3.74 0.30
CA GLU A 48 -2.18 3.03 1.42
C GLU A 48 -2.76 3.47 2.78
N GLY A 49 -2.98 4.78 2.95
CA GLY A 49 -3.62 5.37 4.14
C GLY A 49 -5.04 4.86 4.36
N ILE A 50 -5.87 4.92 3.31
CA ILE A 50 -7.26 4.47 3.37
C ILE A 50 -7.34 2.98 3.71
N MET A 51 -6.52 2.13 3.08
CA MET A 51 -6.49 0.70 3.37
C MET A 51 -6.08 0.40 4.82
N ARG A 52 -5.11 1.14 5.38
CA ARG A 52 -4.77 1.02 6.80
C ARG A 52 -5.94 1.37 7.71
N ASP A 53 -6.67 2.43 7.39
CA ASP A 53 -7.82 2.85 8.20
C ASP A 53 -9.00 1.89 8.09
N ILE A 54 -9.18 1.22 6.94
CA ILE A 54 -10.13 0.11 6.79
C ILE A 54 -9.72 -1.08 7.67
N VAL A 55 -8.45 -1.51 7.62
CA VAL A 55 -7.94 -2.63 8.43
C VAL A 55 -7.99 -2.30 9.93
N ALA A 56 -7.79 -1.04 10.30
CA ALA A 56 -7.92 -0.55 11.68
C ALA A 56 -9.38 -0.33 12.12
N GLY A 57 -10.37 -0.52 11.23
CA GLY A 57 -11.79 -0.32 11.54
C GLY A 57 -12.23 1.13 11.70
N LYS A 58 -11.39 2.10 11.29
CA LYS A 58 -11.74 3.54 11.32
C LYS A 58 -12.64 3.94 10.15
N VAL A 59 -12.51 3.23 9.03
CA VAL A 59 -13.38 3.40 7.86
C VAL A 59 -14.30 2.19 7.75
N ARG A 60 -15.61 2.43 7.63
CA ARG A 60 -16.58 1.36 7.37
C ARG A 60 -16.41 0.85 5.94
N HIS A 61 -15.97 -0.39 5.82
CA HIS A 61 -15.90 -1.13 4.55
C HIS A 61 -16.96 -2.24 4.55
N ARG A 62 -17.51 -2.59 3.38
CA ARG A 62 -18.60 -3.58 3.26
C ARG A 62 -18.24 -4.92 3.91
N THR A 63 -16.99 -5.34 3.73
CA THR A 63 -16.42 -6.56 4.32
C THR A 63 -15.28 -6.19 5.26
N PRO A 64 -15.15 -6.83 6.43
CA PRO A 64 -13.97 -6.67 7.28
C PRO A 64 -12.71 -7.12 6.53
N MET A 65 -11.69 -6.27 6.50
CA MET A 65 -10.44 -6.58 5.80
C MET A 65 -9.32 -6.90 6.79
N LYS A 66 -8.53 -7.91 6.47
CA LYS A 66 -7.26 -8.21 7.14
C LYS A 66 -6.17 -8.21 6.07
N LEU A 67 -5.31 -7.20 6.12
CA LEU A 67 -4.15 -7.06 5.25
C LEU A 67 -2.93 -6.78 6.13
N THR A 68 -1.80 -7.39 5.77
CA THR A 68 -0.50 -7.05 6.34
C THR A 68 0.00 -5.71 5.80
N PRO A 69 0.92 -5.02 6.48
CA PRO A 69 1.52 -3.78 5.97
C PRO A 69 2.12 -3.94 4.55
N THR A 70 2.73 -5.11 4.28
CA THR A 70 3.29 -5.43 2.96
C THR A 70 2.21 -5.59 1.90
N GLU A 71 1.11 -6.29 2.19
CA GLU A 71 -0.02 -6.40 1.24
C GLU A 71 -0.61 -5.02 0.92
N ILE A 72 -0.78 -4.16 1.93
CA ILE A 72 -1.30 -2.80 1.76
C ILE A 72 -0.39 -1.97 0.83
N ALA A 73 0.92 -1.95 1.10
CA ALA A 73 1.89 -1.21 0.28
C ALA A 73 1.91 -1.72 -1.17
N ASN A 74 1.86 -3.04 -1.37
CA ASN A 74 1.86 -3.64 -2.70
C ASN A 74 0.58 -3.30 -3.49
N ILE A 75 -0.60 -3.40 -2.87
CA ILE A 75 -1.88 -3.04 -3.50
C ILE A 75 -1.87 -1.54 -3.85
N ALA A 76 -1.41 -0.68 -2.94
CA ALA A 76 -1.34 0.75 -3.15
C ALA A 76 -0.42 1.11 -4.33
N ALA A 77 0.74 0.46 -4.42
CA ALA A 77 1.65 0.61 -5.54
C ALA A 77 1.03 0.14 -6.86
N TYR A 78 0.25 -0.94 -6.86
CA TYR A 78 -0.46 -1.41 -8.06
C TYR A 78 -1.51 -0.40 -8.54
N TRP A 79 -2.41 0.03 -7.66
CA TRP A 79 -3.48 0.98 -8.01
C TRP A 79 -2.91 2.35 -8.38
N GLY A 80 -1.94 2.87 -7.60
CA GLY A 80 -1.30 4.14 -7.93
C GLY A 80 -0.45 4.10 -9.21
N ALA A 81 0.05 2.94 -9.63
CA ALA A 81 0.71 2.78 -10.92
C ALA A 81 -0.27 2.77 -12.10
N ALA A 82 -1.51 2.30 -11.90
CA ALA A 82 -2.58 2.42 -12.89
C ALA A 82 -2.99 3.90 -13.11
N SER A 83 -2.78 4.73 -12.09
CA SER A 83 -3.03 6.18 -12.07
C SER A 83 -1.92 7.02 -12.68
N ALA A 84 -0.73 6.46 -12.92
CA ALA A 84 0.35 7.20 -13.56
C ALA A 84 -0.04 7.51 -15.02
N PRO A 85 0.11 8.75 -15.50
CA PRO A 85 -0.24 9.08 -16.88
C PRO A 85 0.51 8.14 -17.82
N LYS A 86 -0.22 7.44 -18.71
CA LYS A 86 0.38 6.66 -19.80
C LYS A 86 1.35 7.59 -20.51
N ARG A 87 2.65 7.35 -20.38
CA ARG A 87 3.67 8.03 -21.17
C ARG A 87 3.33 7.73 -22.64
N ARG A 88 2.70 8.69 -23.30
CA ARG A 88 2.44 8.71 -24.74
C ARG A 88 3.75 8.93 -25.49
#